data_AF-A0A2S6SLI7-F1
#
_entry.id   AF-A0A2S6SLI7-F1
#
_cell.length_a   1.000
_cell.length_b   1.000
_cell.length_c   1.000
_cell.angle_alpha   90.00
_cell.angle_beta   90.00
_cell.angle_gamma   90.00
#
_symmetry.space_group_name_H-M   'P 1'
#
loop_
_entity.id
_entity.type
_entity.pdbx_description
1 polymer ?
#
loop_
_entity_poly.entity_id
_entity_poly.type
_entity_poly.pdbx_seq_one_letter_code
_entity_poly.pdbx_strand_id
1 'polypeptide(L)'
;MKFLKISIFLNVFNFIIFFAIFFFANLSEKIQKENNRINLDLNSLNNILKLNKLELSAHLNPNYLKKLEKIYLNNTYTESLNIVDLNNESFFYIEKVIRAKTN
;
A
#
# COMPACT_ATOMS: atom_id res chain seq x y z
N MET A 1 53.40 -10.45 -33.62
CA MET A 1 52.95 -9.46 -32.59
C MET A 1 51.58 -8.82 -32.86
N LYS A 2 51.14 -8.63 -34.12
CA LYS A 2 49.85 -7.96 -34.45
C LYS A 2 48.62 -8.66 -33.84
N PHE A 3 48.56 -9.99 -33.94
CA PHE A 3 47.48 -10.80 -33.37
C PHE A 3 47.44 -10.80 -31.83
N LEU A 4 48.60 -10.72 -31.17
CA LEU A 4 48.70 -10.65 -29.71
C LEU A 4 48.05 -9.36 -29.18
N LYS A 5 48.31 -8.22 -29.83
CA LYS A 5 47.70 -6.92 -29.47
C LYS A 5 46.17 -6.94 -29.58
N ILE A 6 45.66 -7.56 -30.64
CA ILE A 6 44.22 -7.72 -30.89
C ILE A 6 43.59 -8.61 -29.81
N SER A 7 44.25 -9.72 -29.45
CA SER A 7 43.77 -10.62 -28.39
C SER A 7 43.73 -9.94 -27.01
N ILE A 8 44.74 -9.15 -26.67
CA ILE A 8 44.78 -8.37 -25.42
C ILE A 8 43.63 -7.36 -25.40
N PHE A 9 43.43 -6.63 -26.51
CA PHE A 9 42.34 -5.67 -26.63
C PHE A 9 40.96 -6.32 -26.44
N LEU A 10 40.70 -7.46 -27.10
CA LEU A 10 39.44 -8.20 -26.97
C LEU A 10 39.19 -8.68 -25.53
N ASN A 11 40.23 -9.11 -24.82
CA ASN A 11 40.11 -9.49 -23.41
C ASN A 11 39.74 -8.31 -22.52
N VAL A 12 40.40 -7.16 -22.69
CA VAL A 12 40.06 -5.94 -21.93
C VAL A 12 38.62 -5.52 -22.22
N PHE A 13 38.20 -5.58 -23.49
CA PHE A 13 36.83 -5.25 -23.88
C PHE A 13 35.80 -6.20 -23.25
N ASN A 14 36.07 -7.51 -23.23
CA ASN A 14 35.22 -8.48 -22.54
C ASN A 14 35.11 -8.21 -21.03
N PHE A 15 36.21 -7.82 -20.39
CA PHE A 15 36.20 -7.44 -18.98
C PHE A 15 35.30 -6.22 -18.73
N ILE A 16 35.38 -5.20 -19.58
CA ILE A 16 34.52 -4.00 -19.49
C ILE A 16 33.05 -4.40 -19.63
N ILE A 17 32.71 -5.25 -20.60
CA ILE A 17 31.34 -5.73 -20.79
C ILE A 17 30.86 -6.51 -19.57
N PHE A 18 31.68 -7.42 -19.03
CA PHE A 18 31.30 -8.19 -17.85
C PHE A 18 30.99 -7.29 -16.65
N PHE A 19 31.85 -6.30 -16.38
CA PHE A 19 31.63 -5.33 -15.31
C PHE A 19 30.39 -4.48 -15.56
N ALA A 20 30.13 -4.07 -16.81
CA ALA A 20 28.94 -3.30 -17.16
C ALA A 20 27.67 -4.13 -16.91
N ILE A 21 27.62 -5.38 -17.36
CA ILE A 21 26.48 -6.28 -17.13
C ILE A 21 26.25 -6.48 -15.63
N PHE A 22 27.31 -6.75 -14.87
CA PHE A 22 27.21 -6.93 -13.42
C PHE A 22 26.68 -5.67 -12.72
N PHE A 23 27.16 -4.48 -13.12
CA PHE A 23 26.69 -3.21 -12.59
C PHE A 23 25.20 -2.98 -12.88
N PHE A 24 24.78 -3.19 -14.13
CA PHE A 24 23.38 -2.99 -14.53
C PHE A 24 22.45 -4.03 -13.90
N ALA A 25 22.88 -5.27 -13.71
CA ALA A 25 22.11 -6.29 -13.00
C ALA A 25 21.79 -5.83 -11.57
N ASN A 26 22.80 -5.35 -10.83
CA ASN A 26 22.62 -4.84 -9.47
C ASN A 26 21.71 -3.60 -9.41
N LEU A 27 21.83 -2.70 -10.38
CA LEU A 27 20.96 -1.52 -10.46
C LEU A 27 19.50 -1.93 -10.74
N SER A 28 19.32 -2.85 -11.69
CA SER A 28 18.00 -3.37 -12.07
C SER A 28 17.30 -4.03 -10.90
N GLU A 29 18.01 -4.84 -10.11
CA GLU A 29 17.45 -5.48 -8.92
C GLU A 29 16.96 -4.46 -7.87
N LYS A 30 17.74 -3.38 -7.64
CA LYS A 30 17.34 -2.30 -6.72
C LYS A 30 16.07 -1.59 -7.21
N ILE A 31 16.03 -1.23 -8.48
CA ILE A 31 14.86 -0.58 -9.10
C ILE A 31 13.64 -1.49 -9.02
N GLN A 32 13.80 -2.79 -9.28
CA GLN A 32 12.70 -3.75 -9.20
C GLN A 32 12.13 -3.85 -7.78
N LYS A 33 12.99 -3.92 -6.76
CA LYS A 33 12.57 -3.93 -5.36
C LYS A 33 11.80 -2.66 -4.97
N GLU A 34 12.28 -1.50 -5.39
CA GLU A 34 11.64 -0.22 -5.13
C GLU A 34 10.28 -0.10 -5.83
N ASN A 35 10.19 -0.48 -7.10
CA ASN A 35 8.92 -0.52 -7.84
C ASN A 35 7.89 -1.46 -7.19
N ASN A 36 8.31 -2.64 -6.75
CA ASN A 36 7.43 -3.57 -6.05
C ASN A 36 6.88 -2.96 -4.76
N ARG A 37 7.73 -2.27 -3.99
CA ARG A 37 7.31 -1.56 -2.79
C ARG A 37 6.31 -0.44 -3.10
N ILE A 38 6.61 0.40 -4.09
CA ILE A 38 5.71 1.48 -4.52
C ILE A 38 4.35 0.93 -4.94
N ASN A 39 4.33 -0.19 -5.67
CA ASN A 39 3.08 -0.85 -6.08
C ASN A 39 2.25 -1.34 -4.87
N LEU A 40 2.91 -1.89 -3.85
CA LEU A 40 2.22 -2.28 -2.61
C LEU A 40 1.64 -1.06 -1.88
N ASP A 41 2.43 0.02 -1.78
CA ASP A 41 1.99 1.27 -1.14
C ASP A 41 0.81 1.90 -1.90
N LEU A 42 0.84 1.90 -3.24
CA LEU A 42 -0.27 2.36 -4.08
C LEU A 42 -1.53 1.53 -3.89
N ASN A 43 -1.41 0.21 -3.84
CA ASN A 43 -2.54 -0.68 -3.62
C ASN A 43 -3.17 -0.45 -2.24
N SER A 44 -2.35 -0.27 -1.21
CA SER A 44 -2.81 0.07 0.15
C SER A 44 -3.57 1.39 0.16
N LEU A 45 -3.01 2.45 -0.42
CA LEU A 45 -3.66 3.76 -0.53
C LEU A 45 -4.98 3.69 -1.30
N ASN A 46 -5.04 2.91 -2.37
CA ASN A 46 -6.25 2.73 -3.15
C ASN A 46 -7.37 2.03 -2.34
N ASN A 47 -7.01 1.02 -1.54
CA ASN A 47 -7.95 0.36 -0.64
C ASN A 47 -8.49 1.34 0.41
N ILE A 48 -7.61 2.15 1.02
CA ILE A 48 -8.01 3.20 1.97
C ILE A 48 -8.96 4.20 1.31
N LEU A 49 -8.64 4.67 0.10
CA LEU A 49 -9.51 5.58 -0.66
C LEU A 49 -10.88 4.98 -0.95
N LYS A 50 -10.94 3.68 -1.28
CA LYS A 50 -12.21 2.98 -1.52
C LYS A 50 -13.05 2.91 -0.24
N LEU A 51 -12.44 2.58 0.89
CA LEU A 51 -13.11 2.57 2.19
C LEU A 51 -13.62 3.96 2.56
N ASN A 52 -12.80 5.00 2.41
CA ASN A 52 -13.20 6.37 2.70
C ASN A 52 -14.36 6.85 1.81
N LYS A 53 -14.38 6.45 0.53
CA LYS A 53 -15.51 6.74 -0.37
C LYS A 53 -16.79 6.04 0.09
N LEU A 54 -16.71 4.79 0.52
CA LEU A 54 -17.86 4.05 1.06
C LEU A 54 -18.36 4.71 2.35
N GLU A 55 -17.47 5.03 3.27
CA GLU A 55 -17.81 5.72 4.51
C GLU A 55 -18.47 7.08 4.23
N LEU A 56 -17.90 7.88 3.35
CA LEU A 56 -18.49 9.15 2.93
C LEU A 56 -19.89 8.95 2.35
N SER A 57 -20.07 7.96 1.46
CA SER A 57 -21.39 7.67 0.88
C SER A 57 -22.42 7.24 1.92
N ALA A 58 -21.99 6.52 2.97
CA ALA A 58 -22.85 6.14 4.08
C ALA A 58 -23.23 7.38 4.92
N HIS A 59 -22.28 8.26 5.24
CA HIS A 59 -22.55 9.51 5.97
C HIS A 59 -23.42 10.49 5.19
N LEU A 60 -23.43 10.44 3.86
CA LEU A 60 -24.36 11.23 3.05
C LEU A 60 -25.80 10.68 3.07
N ASN A 61 -26.03 9.47 3.58
CA ASN A 61 -27.37 8.89 3.69
C ASN A 61 -28.03 9.29 5.02
N PRO A 62 -29.14 10.07 5.00
CA PRO A 62 -29.81 10.50 6.23
C PRO A 62 -30.33 9.36 7.11
N ASN A 63 -30.68 8.21 6.52
CA ASN A 63 -31.15 7.05 7.28
C ASN A 63 -30.01 6.38 8.05
N TYR A 64 -28.81 6.34 7.48
CA TYR A 64 -27.61 5.85 8.16
C TYR A 64 -27.24 6.79 9.32
N LEU A 65 -27.27 8.10 9.10
CA LEU A 65 -27.03 9.10 10.16
C LEU A 65 -28.03 8.98 11.32
N LYS A 66 -29.32 8.85 11.03
CA LYS A 66 -30.37 8.62 12.06
C LYS A 66 -30.14 7.31 12.83
N LYS A 67 -29.63 6.27 12.17
CA LYS A 67 -29.28 5.01 12.83
C LYS A 67 -28.07 5.18 13.74
N LEU A 68 -27.03 5.90 13.28
CA LEU A 68 -25.87 6.25 14.11
C LEU A 68 -26.26 7.08 15.33
N GLU A 69 -27.09 8.10 15.15
CA GLU A 69 -27.62 8.94 16.24
C GLU A 69 -28.33 8.08 17.28
N LYS A 70 -29.19 7.14 16.86
CA LYS A 70 -29.87 6.22 17.78
C LYS A 70 -28.92 5.31 18.55
N ILE A 71 -27.84 4.83 17.91
CA ILE A 71 -26.84 3.94 18.53
C ILE A 71 -25.94 4.71 19.49
N TYR A 72 -25.40 5.86 19.08
CA TYR A 72 -24.37 6.59 19.82
C TYR A 72 -24.91 7.63 20.81
N LEU A 73 -26.06 8.24 20.54
CA LEU A 73 -26.59 9.36 21.34
C LEU A 73 -27.78 8.96 22.20
N ASN A 74 -28.67 8.10 21.68
CA ASN A 74 -29.92 7.81 22.38
C ASN A 74 -29.90 6.54 23.22
N ASN A 75 -28.89 5.67 23.09
CA ASN A 75 -28.75 4.41 23.85
C ASN A 75 -30.02 3.51 23.85
N THR A 76 -30.92 3.72 22.88
CA THR A 76 -32.27 3.10 22.81
C THR A 76 -32.33 1.99 21.74
N TYR A 77 -31.20 1.46 21.29
CA TYR A 77 -31.19 0.47 20.20
C TYR A 77 -31.42 -0.94 20.77
N THR A 78 -32.65 -1.46 20.63
CA THR A 78 -33.08 -2.77 21.16
C THR A 78 -33.13 -3.91 20.13
N GLU A 79 -32.82 -3.64 18.86
CA GLU A 79 -32.71 -4.69 17.84
C GLU A 79 -31.32 -5.32 17.83
N SER A 80 -31.26 -6.66 17.74
CA SER A 80 -30.03 -7.42 17.55
C SER A 80 -29.29 -6.87 16.33
N LEU A 81 -28.19 -6.17 16.57
CA LEU A 81 -27.29 -5.73 15.51
C LEU A 81 -26.81 -6.99 14.77
N ASN A 82 -27.26 -7.18 13.53
CA ASN A 82 -26.47 -7.94 12.56
C ASN A 82 -25.24 -7.08 12.27
N ILE A 83 -24.28 -7.11 13.19
CA ILE A 83 -22.95 -6.60 13.00
C ILE A 83 -22.43 -7.43 11.82
N VAL A 84 -22.29 -6.79 10.67
CA VAL A 84 -21.54 -7.39 9.57
C VAL A 84 -20.16 -7.66 10.15
N ASP A 85 -19.83 -8.94 10.28
CA ASP A 85 -18.61 -9.38 10.90
C ASP A 85 -17.43 -8.93 10.02
N LEU A 86 -16.85 -7.78 10.37
CA LEU A 86 -15.65 -7.20 9.75
C LEU A 86 -14.38 -7.84 10.33
N ASN A 87 -14.46 -9.13 10.69
CA ASN A 87 -13.33 -9.96 11.04
C ASN A 87 -12.41 -10.12 9.82
N ASN A 88 -11.59 -9.10 9.52
CA ASN A 88 -10.15 -9.35 9.48
C ASN A 88 -9.19 -8.15 9.46
N GLU A 89 -9.57 -6.88 9.21
CA GLU A 89 -8.51 -5.87 8.96
C GLU A 89 -8.66 -4.45 9.55
N SER A 90 -9.73 -4.10 10.26
CA SER A 90 -9.99 -2.66 10.54
C SER A 90 -10.05 -2.23 12.01
N PHE A 91 -9.73 -3.09 12.99
CA PHE A 91 -9.84 -2.69 14.41
C PHE A 91 -8.79 -1.66 14.87
N PHE A 92 -7.63 -1.57 14.21
CA PHE A 92 -6.57 -0.63 14.62
C PHE A 92 -6.91 0.84 14.34
N TYR A 93 -7.78 1.12 13.37
CA TYR A 93 -8.12 2.49 12.99
C TYR A 93 -9.18 3.13 13.89
N ILE A 94 -10.10 2.33 14.45
CA ILE A 94 -11.19 2.82 15.29
C ILE A 94 -10.64 3.39 16.60
N GLU A 95 -9.66 2.74 17.22
CA GLU A 95 -9.07 3.17 18.50
C GLU A 95 -8.40 4.55 18.40
N LYS A 96 -7.81 4.87 17.24
CA LYS A 96 -7.12 6.15 17.00
C LYS A 96 -8.09 7.34 16.84
N VAL A 97 -9.27 7.09 16.28
CA VAL A 97 -10.30 8.13 16.09
C VAL A 97 -10.92 8.55 17.43
N ILE A 98 -11.09 7.61 18.37
CA ILE A 98 -11.65 7.90 19.70
C ILE A 98 -10.71 8.78 20.53
N ARG A 99 -9.39 8.52 20.49
CA ARG A 99 -8.39 9.33 21.23
C ARG A 99 -8.25 10.77 20.74
N ALA A 100 -8.51 11.04 19.47
CA ALA A 100 -8.38 12.39 18.91
C ALA A 100 -9.50 13.34 19.37
N LYS A 101 -10.64 12.81 19.85
CA LYS A 101 -11.79 13.61 20.30
C LYS A 101 -11.74 13.95 21.81
N THR A 102 -10.86 13.31 22.57
CA THR A 102 -10.77 13.45 24.03
C THR A 102 -9.73 14.47 24.53
N ASN A 103 -9.20 15.33 23.66
CA ASN A 103 -8.33 16.45 24.06
C ASN A 103 -8.95 17.80 23.70
#